data_AF-A0A814KYK4-F1
#
_entry.id   AF-A0A814KYK4-F1
#
_cell.length_a   1.000
_cell.length_b   1.000
_cell.length_c   1.000
_cell.angle_alpha   90.00
_cell.angle_beta   90.00
_cell.angle_gamma   90.00
#
_symmetry.space_group_name_H-M   'P 1'
#
loop_
_entity.id
_entity.type
_entity.pdbx_description
1 polymer ?
#
loop_
_entity_poly.entity_id
_entity_poly.type
_entity_poly.pdbx_seq_one_letter_code
_entity_poly.pdbx_strand_id
1 'polypeptide(L)'
;MILFQIIAYGSSSVLIHLCEKNGVITFSSTAMNLILEVVKLSFSIIALTISSSTIGNIYLSKEQLISWVRQSLPYSIPGVLYFINNNLAVHMQLYMDPTSYQVLANFKILTTAILYRLIIKQNLKRKQWFALFLLFSGGVAYSLGTIRNSSSVSKQATTSSAVMNGMYVHPLGFFMIAIYCTISGFSGVYNEWILKKYYTESIHIQNIFLYTYGVIFNLISAITVATYLPGSSYSFNLLHGFTIYTWIIILTQALSGIFMSIVIKHSSNIIRLFVISFSLIVTAVLSVFIFNIHLNIYFFITFVTMMCALSIYYS
;
A
#
# COMPACT_ATOMS: atom_id res chain seq x y z
N MET A 1 15.06 8.71 -5.70
CA MET A 1 14.10 7.58 -5.57
C MET A 1 13.25 7.67 -4.31
N ILE A 2 13.83 7.69 -3.10
CA ILE A 2 13.05 7.76 -1.83
C ILE A 2 12.15 9.02 -1.75
N LEU A 3 12.69 10.20 -2.08
CA LEU A 3 11.90 11.44 -2.09
C LEU A 3 10.72 11.36 -3.09
N PHE A 4 10.98 10.84 -4.29
CA PHE A 4 9.92 10.61 -5.29
C PHE A 4 8.82 9.70 -4.74
N GLN A 5 9.18 8.65 -3.98
CA GLN A 5 8.19 7.77 -3.35
C GLN A 5 7.34 8.46 -2.31
N ILE A 6 7.97 9.25 -1.44
CA ILE A 6 7.26 10.01 -0.40
C ILE A 6 6.23 10.93 -1.06
N ILE A 7 6.61 11.59 -2.15
CA ILE A 7 5.71 12.46 -2.93
C ILE A 7 4.62 11.64 -3.62
N ALA A 8 4.97 10.59 -4.36
CA ALA A 8 4.03 9.78 -5.12
C ALA A 8 2.98 9.09 -4.23
N TYR A 9 3.39 8.51 -3.10
CA TYR A 9 2.47 7.95 -2.10
C TYR A 9 1.59 9.04 -1.49
N GLY A 10 2.17 10.19 -1.13
CA GLY A 10 1.44 11.27 -0.47
C GLY A 10 0.37 11.87 -1.38
N SER A 11 0.71 12.09 -2.64
CA SER A 11 -0.21 12.57 -3.69
C SER A 11 -1.30 11.55 -4.02
N SER A 12 -0.98 10.25 -4.01
CA SER A 12 -1.96 9.20 -4.33
C SER A 12 -3.15 9.20 -3.37
N SER A 13 -2.90 9.48 -2.08
CA SER A 13 -3.99 9.59 -1.09
C SER A 13 -4.94 10.75 -1.39
N VAL A 14 -4.40 11.88 -1.85
CA VAL A 14 -5.22 13.06 -2.20
C VAL A 14 -5.96 12.84 -3.52
N LEU A 15 -5.31 12.22 -4.50
CA LEU A 15 -5.93 11.89 -5.78
C LEU A 15 -7.13 10.96 -5.61
N ILE A 16 -7.09 10.00 -4.68
CA ILE A 16 -8.23 9.13 -4.37
C ILE A 16 -9.43 9.95 -3.89
N HIS A 17 -9.24 10.94 -3.00
CA HIS A 17 -10.32 11.83 -2.58
C HIS A 17 -10.89 12.66 -3.74
N LEU A 18 -10.05 13.08 -4.70
CA LEU A 18 -10.53 13.80 -5.89
C LEU A 18 -11.34 12.91 -6.86
N CYS A 19 -11.25 11.58 -6.73
CA CYS A 19 -12.09 10.65 -7.50
C CYS A 19 -13.48 10.43 -6.89
N GLU A 20 -13.72 10.86 -5.65
CA GLU A 20 -15.01 10.69 -4.98
C GLU A 20 -16.05 11.60 -5.64
N LYS A 21 -17.11 11.02 -6.22
CA LYS A 21 -18.28 11.77 -6.70
C LYS A 21 -19.37 11.68 -5.64
N ASN A 22 -19.78 12.82 -5.07
CA ASN A 22 -20.76 12.88 -3.98
C ASN A 22 -20.38 12.01 -2.76
N GLY A 23 -19.09 11.88 -2.47
CA GLY A 23 -18.59 11.06 -1.36
C GLY A 23 -18.59 9.55 -1.62
N VAL A 24 -18.87 9.10 -2.85
CA VAL A 24 -18.88 7.68 -3.24
C VAL A 24 -17.85 7.41 -4.33
N ILE A 25 -17.06 6.36 -4.14
CA ILE A 25 -16.14 5.83 -5.15
C ILE A 25 -16.93 5.00 -6.16
N THR A 26 -16.92 5.41 -7.42
CA THR A 26 -17.76 4.78 -8.47
C THR A 26 -17.13 3.55 -9.13
N PHE A 27 -15.84 3.31 -8.91
CA PHE A 27 -15.13 2.18 -9.50
C PHE A 27 -14.98 1.01 -8.50
N SER A 28 -14.91 -0.21 -9.03
CA SER A 28 -14.65 -1.40 -8.21
C SER A 28 -13.18 -1.45 -7.77
N SER A 29 -12.92 -1.64 -6.47
CA SER A 29 -11.56 -1.81 -5.96
C SER A 29 -10.85 -3.03 -6.54
N THR A 30 -11.59 -4.12 -6.79
CA THR A 30 -11.02 -5.36 -7.36
C THR A 30 -10.56 -5.11 -8.81
N ALA A 31 -11.35 -4.39 -9.60
CA ALA A 31 -10.99 -4.05 -10.97
C ALA A 31 -9.82 -3.06 -11.04
N MET A 32 -9.80 -2.05 -10.16
CA MET A 32 -8.66 -1.13 -10.04
C MET A 32 -7.38 -1.88 -9.69
N ASN A 33 -7.41 -2.79 -8.70
CA ASN A 33 -6.25 -3.58 -8.30
C ASN A 33 -5.76 -4.49 -9.43
N LEU A 34 -6.67 -5.13 -10.17
CA LEU A 34 -6.31 -5.94 -11.34
C LEU A 34 -5.58 -5.11 -12.39
N ILE A 35 -6.14 -3.98 -12.80
CA ILE A 35 -5.54 -3.11 -13.83
C ILE A 35 -4.20 -2.55 -13.34
N LEU A 36 -4.10 -2.18 -12.06
CA LEU A 36 -2.85 -1.74 -11.45
C LEU A 36 -1.73 -2.80 -11.57
N GLU A 37 -2.03 -4.07 -11.27
CA GLU A 37 -1.05 -5.16 -11.42
C GLU A 37 -0.69 -5.41 -12.90
N VAL A 38 -1.65 -5.30 -13.83
CA VAL A 38 -1.39 -5.40 -15.28
C VAL A 38 -0.47 -4.27 -15.76
N VAL A 39 -0.68 -3.03 -15.29
CA VAL A 39 0.18 -1.89 -15.65
C VAL A 39 1.59 -2.07 -15.08
N LYS A 40 1.74 -2.50 -13.82
CA LYS A 40 3.06 -2.81 -13.23
C LYS A 40 3.79 -3.91 -13.98
N LEU A 41 3.08 -4.98 -14.37
CA LEU A 41 3.63 -6.07 -15.17
C LEU A 41 4.10 -5.55 -16.54
N SER A 42 3.25 -4.79 -17.23
CA SER A 42 3.58 -4.18 -18.53
C SER A 42 4.83 -3.30 -18.45
N PHE A 43 4.89 -2.40 -17.47
CA PHE A 43 6.07 -1.56 -17.25
C PHE A 43 7.33 -2.36 -16.90
N SER A 44 7.20 -3.46 -16.16
CA SER A 44 8.35 -4.31 -15.83
C SER A 44 8.85 -5.08 -17.05
N ILE A 45 7.97 -5.53 -17.94
CA ILE A 45 8.32 -6.16 -19.22
C ILE A 45 9.00 -5.13 -20.14
N ILE A 46 8.43 -3.94 -20.29
CA ILE A 46 9.01 -2.86 -21.11
C ILE A 46 10.39 -2.45 -20.57
N ALA A 47 10.53 -2.30 -19.26
CA ALA A 47 11.81 -1.96 -18.67
C ALA A 47 12.85 -3.08 -18.87
N LEU A 48 12.42 -4.35 -18.81
CA LEU A 48 13.29 -5.48 -19.13
C LEU A 48 13.74 -5.41 -20.59
N THR A 49 12.85 -5.25 -21.57
CA THR A 49 13.20 -5.24 -23.00
C THR A 49 14.13 -4.07 -23.36
N ILE A 50 13.93 -2.89 -22.76
CA ILE A 50 14.82 -1.73 -22.95
C ILE A 50 16.21 -2.00 -22.32
N SER A 51 16.24 -2.54 -21.10
CA SER A 51 17.50 -2.85 -20.40
C SER A 51 18.29 -3.97 -21.06
N SER A 52 17.64 -4.79 -21.87
CA SER A 52 18.19 -5.99 -22.47
C SER A 52 18.19 -5.88 -23.98
N SER A 53 18.74 -4.77 -24.51
CA SER A 53 19.04 -4.52 -25.93
C SER A 53 19.97 -5.57 -26.60
N THR A 54 20.12 -6.75 -25.99
CA THR A 54 20.79 -7.95 -26.48
C THR A 54 19.97 -9.21 -26.17
N ILE A 55 18.63 -9.15 -26.18
CA ILE A 55 17.81 -10.37 -26.26
C ILE A 55 17.71 -10.75 -27.74
N GLY A 56 18.69 -11.52 -28.21
CA GLY A 56 18.51 -12.31 -29.41
C GLY A 56 17.29 -13.23 -29.27
N ASN A 57 16.65 -13.56 -30.40
CA ASN A 57 15.45 -14.40 -30.48
C ASN A 57 15.46 -15.56 -29.46
N ILE A 58 14.71 -15.39 -28.36
CA ILE A 58 14.51 -16.46 -27.38
C ILE A 58 13.47 -17.41 -27.98
N TYR A 59 13.93 -18.41 -28.72
CA TYR A 59 13.16 -19.65 -28.82
C TYR A 59 13.15 -20.28 -27.44
N LEU A 60 12.06 -20.05 -26.69
CA LEU A 60 11.89 -20.54 -25.32
C LEU A 60 11.78 -22.07 -25.37
N SER A 61 12.88 -22.76 -25.06
CA SER A 61 12.83 -24.22 -24.94
C SER A 61 11.92 -24.60 -23.76
N LYS A 62 11.28 -25.78 -23.83
CA LYS A 62 10.44 -26.27 -22.72
C LYS A 62 11.20 -26.32 -21.39
N GLU A 63 12.49 -26.64 -21.43
CA GLU A 63 13.36 -26.69 -20.26
C GLU A 63 13.58 -25.30 -19.64
N GLN A 64 13.77 -24.27 -20.48
CA GLN A 64 13.86 -22.89 -20.01
C GLN A 64 12.55 -22.43 -19.36
N LEU A 65 11.40 -22.77 -19.96
CA LEU A 65 10.09 -22.43 -19.39
C LEU A 65 9.90 -23.06 -18.00
N ILE A 66 10.21 -24.34 -17.85
CA ILE A 66 10.09 -25.06 -16.56
C ILE A 66 11.00 -24.42 -15.50
N SER A 67 12.23 -24.06 -15.89
CA SER A 67 13.16 -23.36 -15.00
C SER A 67 12.60 -22.01 -14.54
N TRP A 68 12.05 -21.22 -15.46
CA TRP A 68 11.43 -19.92 -15.15
C TRP A 68 10.23 -20.04 -14.21
N VAL A 69 9.35 -21.02 -14.42
CA VAL A 69 8.21 -21.28 -13.53
C VAL A 69 8.68 -21.70 -12.13
N ARG A 70 9.71 -22.54 -12.05
CA ARG A 70 10.27 -22.96 -10.75
C ARG A 70 10.91 -21.80 -10.01
N GLN A 71 11.58 -20.89 -10.72
CA GLN A 71 12.17 -19.67 -10.15
C GLN A 71 11.12 -18.65 -9.73
N SER A 72 9.99 -18.56 -10.44
CA SER A 72 8.92 -17.63 -10.12
C SER A 72 8.07 -18.09 -8.94
N LEU A 73 7.94 -19.39 -8.70
CA LEU A 73 7.04 -19.97 -7.69
C LEU A 73 7.16 -19.34 -6.28
N PRO A 74 8.35 -19.04 -5.74
CA PRO A 74 8.47 -18.36 -4.45
C PRO A 74 7.85 -16.95 -4.41
N TYR A 75 7.73 -16.27 -5.55
CA TYR A 75 7.10 -14.94 -5.66
C TYR A 75 5.56 -15.01 -5.61
N SER A 76 4.97 -16.20 -5.73
CA SER A 76 3.53 -16.40 -5.52
C SER A 76 3.09 -16.06 -4.09
N ILE A 77 3.94 -16.31 -3.08
CA ILE A 77 3.66 -16.03 -1.67
C ILE A 77 3.47 -14.52 -1.42
N PRO A 78 4.43 -13.64 -1.76
CA PRO A 78 4.20 -12.20 -1.61
C PRO A 78 3.07 -11.71 -2.53
N GLY A 79 2.91 -12.30 -3.72
CA GLY A 79 1.79 -11.99 -4.63
C GLY A 79 0.42 -12.21 -4.00
N VAL A 80 0.18 -13.39 -3.41
CA VAL A 80 -1.11 -13.70 -2.74
C VAL A 80 -1.30 -12.84 -1.49
N LEU A 81 -0.23 -12.58 -0.72
CA LEU A 81 -0.33 -11.76 0.48
C LEU A 81 -0.62 -10.29 0.16
N TYR A 82 -0.03 -9.72 -0.89
CA TYR A 82 -0.38 -8.38 -1.37
C TYR A 82 -1.83 -8.32 -1.87
N PHE A 83 -2.27 -9.34 -2.62
CA PHE A 83 -3.66 -9.46 -3.06
C PHE A 83 -4.63 -9.49 -1.87
N ILE A 84 -4.40 -10.36 -0.87
CA ILE A 84 -5.24 -10.44 0.33
C ILE A 84 -5.19 -9.11 1.10
N ASN A 85 -4.00 -8.51 1.26
CA ASN A 85 -3.86 -7.25 2.00
C ASN A 85 -4.69 -6.12 1.39
N ASN A 86 -4.62 -5.96 0.07
CA ASN A 86 -5.33 -4.90 -0.65
C ASN A 86 -6.85 -5.08 -0.58
N ASN A 87 -7.35 -6.30 -0.73
CA ASN A 87 -8.79 -6.57 -0.64
C ASN A 87 -9.31 -6.49 0.80
N LEU A 88 -8.53 -6.97 1.77
CA LEU A 88 -8.88 -6.89 3.19
C LEU A 88 -8.95 -5.43 3.67
N ALA A 89 -8.06 -4.55 3.17
CA ALA A 89 -8.10 -3.12 3.48
C ALA A 89 -9.45 -2.47 3.14
N VAL A 90 -10.03 -2.84 2.00
CA VAL A 90 -11.35 -2.35 1.57
C VAL A 90 -12.47 -3.05 2.33
N HIS A 91 -12.39 -4.37 2.48
CA HIS A 91 -13.42 -5.15 3.18
C HIS A 91 -13.59 -4.75 4.64
N MET A 92 -12.51 -4.37 5.33
CA MET A 92 -12.57 -3.90 6.72
C MET A 92 -13.39 -2.62 6.90
N GLN A 93 -13.49 -1.77 5.87
CA GLN A 93 -14.29 -0.54 5.95
C GLN A 93 -15.80 -0.82 6.09
N LEU A 94 -16.24 -2.07 5.88
CA LEU A 94 -17.61 -2.50 6.18
C LEU A 94 -17.85 -2.79 7.67
N TYR A 95 -16.80 -3.04 8.45
CA TYR A 95 -16.87 -3.47 9.86
C TYR A 95 -16.21 -2.50 10.85
N MET A 96 -15.49 -1.50 10.34
CA MET A 96 -14.92 -0.42 11.12
C MET A 96 -14.96 0.87 10.33
N ASP A 97 -15.16 1.98 11.04
CA ASP A 97 -15.12 3.30 10.43
C ASP A 97 -13.69 3.64 9.92
N PRO A 98 -13.55 4.49 8.87
CA PRO A 98 -12.24 4.84 8.31
C PRO A 98 -11.27 5.45 9.32
N THR A 99 -11.79 6.11 10.36
CA THR A 99 -11.01 6.74 11.42
C THR A 99 -10.36 5.67 12.30
N SER A 100 -11.13 4.70 12.79
CA SER A 100 -10.64 3.55 13.55
C SER A 100 -9.64 2.73 12.73
N TYR A 101 -9.93 2.52 11.45
CA TYR A 101 -8.99 1.85 10.53
C TYR A 101 -7.65 2.59 10.44
N GLN A 102 -7.65 3.91 10.26
CA GLN A 102 -6.41 4.69 10.15
C GLN A 102 -5.54 4.57 11.40
N VAL A 103 -6.14 4.69 12.60
CA VAL A 103 -5.40 4.58 13.87
C VAL A 103 -4.82 3.17 14.02
N LEU A 104 -5.66 2.14 13.87
CA LEU A 104 -5.28 0.75 14.11
C LEU A 104 -4.34 0.19 13.02
N ALA A 105 -4.42 0.68 11.78
CA ALA A 105 -3.51 0.27 10.71
C ALA A 105 -2.05 0.65 10.98
N ASN A 106 -1.76 1.61 11.88
CA ASN A 106 -0.39 1.95 12.28
C ASN A 106 0.32 0.78 12.98
N PHE A 107 -0.40 -0.16 13.60
CA PHE A 107 0.18 -1.36 14.21
C PHE A 107 0.98 -2.20 13.21
N LYS A 108 0.73 -2.06 11.90
CA LYS A 108 1.54 -2.68 10.85
C LYS A 108 3.03 -2.35 10.98
N ILE A 109 3.40 -1.21 11.55
CA ILE A 109 4.80 -0.82 11.78
C ILE A 109 5.46 -1.80 12.77
N LEU A 110 4.77 -2.06 13.89
CA LEU A 110 5.27 -2.95 14.94
C LEU A 110 5.26 -4.42 14.49
N THR A 111 4.19 -4.88 13.83
CA THR A 111 4.13 -6.25 13.30
C THR A 111 5.22 -6.49 12.25
N THR A 112 5.47 -5.51 11.37
CA THR A 112 6.56 -5.58 10.40
C THR A 112 7.92 -5.66 11.09
N ALA A 113 8.16 -4.88 12.14
CA ALA A 113 9.42 -4.92 12.89
C ALA A 113 9.69 -6.29 13.54
N ILE A 114 8.65 -6.88 14.13
CA ILE A 114 8.72 -8.22 14.72
C ILE A 114 9.00 -9.27 13.64
N LEU A 115 8.22 -9.27 12.55
CA LEU A 115 8.39 -10.21 11.44
C LEU A 115 9.74 -10.03 10.73
N TYR A 116 10.23 -8.80 10.61
CA TYR A 116 11.56 -8.49 10.08
C TYR A 116 12.65 -9.20 10.89
N ARG A 117 12.59 -9.10 12.22
CA ARG A 117 13.53 -9.81 13.10
C ARG A 117 13.40 -11.33 12.98
N LEU A 118 12.18 -11.87 12.86
CA LEU A 118 11.94 -13.32 12.80
C LEU A 118 12.38 -13.94 11.47
N ILE A 119 12.07 -13.31 10.33
CA ILE A 119 12.26 -13.89 8.99
C ILE A 119 13.62 -13.53 8.41
N ILE A 120 13.99 -12.24 8.44
CA ILE A 120 15.27 -11.77 7.89
C ILE A 120 16.42 -12.04 8.87
N LYS A 121 16.11 -12.35 10.14
CA LYS A 121 17.07 -12.71 11.21
C LYS A 121 18.14 -11.64 11.47
N GLN A 122 17.86 -10.39 11.08
CA GLN A 122 18.71 -9.25 11.43
C GLN A 122 18.30 -8.71 12.80
N ASN A 123 19.31 -8.49 13.66
CA ASN A 123 19.10 -7.96 15.00
C ASN A 123 18.92 -6.45 14.96
N LEU A 124 17.71 -5.99 15.28
CA LEU A 124 17.43 -4.57 15.50
C LEU A 124 18.03 -4.12 16.84
N LYS A 125 18.83 -3.05 16.81
CA LYS A 125 19.39 -2.42 18.03
C LYS A 125 18.26 -1.81 18.88
N ARG A 126 18.51 -1.61 20.18
CA ARG A 126 17.54 -0.95 21.09
C ARG A 126 17.10 0.42 20.58
N LYS A 127 18.02 1.20 20.02
CA LYS A 127 17.73 2.50 19.37
C LYS A 127 16.77 2.34 18.18
N GLN A 128 16.95 1.33 17.35
CA GLN A 128 16.09 1.07 16.18
C GLN A 128 14.69 0.63 16.59
N TRP A 129 14.55 -0.17 17.65
CA TRP A 129 13.24 -0.48 18.24
C TRP A 129 12.52 0.76 18.74
N PHE A 130 13.24 1.62 19.46
CA PHE A 130 12.68 2.88 19.94
C PHE A 130 12.28 3.82 18.80
N ALA A 131 13.10 3.92 17.74
CA ALA A 131 12.77 4.67 16.54
C ALA A 131 11.50 4.15 15.85
N LEU A 132 11.32 2.83 15.75
CA LEU A 132 10.12 2.24 15.16
C LEU A 132 8.88 2.48 16.03
N PHE A 133 9.03 2.49 17.35
CA PHE A 133 7.96 2.88 18.26
C PHE A 133 7.58 4.36 18.09
N LEU A 134 8.56 5.26 17.99
CA LEU A 134 8.31 6.68 17.68
C LEU A 134 7.62 6.85 16.32
N LEU A 135 8.02 6.08 15.31
CA LEU A 135 7.38 6.10 13.99
C LEU A 135 5.91 5.69 14.08
N PHE A 136 5.61 4.66 14.88
CA PHE A 136 4.24 4.26 15.21
C PHE A 136 3.46 5.37 15.93
N SER A 137 4.03 5.97 16.98
CA SER A 137 3.40 7.07 17.70
C SER A 137 3.12 8.28 16.81
N GLY A 138 4.03 8.61 15.90
CA GLY A 138 3.84 9.66 14.90
C GLY A 138 2.67 9.37 13.95
N GLY A 139 2.56 8.13 13.46
CA GLY A 139 1.42 7.71 12.64
C GLY A 139 0.09 7.79 13.38
N VAL A 140 0.05 7.40 14.66
CA VAL A 140 -1.14 7.54 15.51
C VAL A 140 -1.49 9.01 15.74
N ALA A 141 -0.51 9.85 16.03
CA ALA A 141 -0.70 11.30 16.20
C ALA A 141 -1.28 11.95 14.93
N TYR A 142 -0.80 11.55 13.76
CA TYR A 142 -1.35 11.97 12.47
C TYR A 142 -2.83 11.60 12.35
N SER A 143 -3.16 10.32 12.57
CA SER A 143 -4.54 9.83 12.50
C SER A 143 -5.46 10.61 13.44
N LEU A 144 -5.02 10.86 14.69
CA LEU A 144 -5.79 11.68 15.64
C LEU A 144 -6.00 13.12 15.18
N GLY A 145 -4.99 13.72 14.54
CA GLY A 145 -5.09 15.06 13.94
C GLY A 145 -6.16 15.13 12.86
N THR A 146 -6.22 14.13 11.98
CA THR A 146 -7.24 14.02 10.91
C THR A 146 -8.65 13.98 11.51
N ILE A 147 -8.88 13.18 12.56
CA ILE A 147 -10.20 13.07 13.23
C ILE A 147 -10.66 14.42 13.77
N ARG A 148 -9.74 15.13 14.44
CA ARG A 148 -10.06 16.42 15.07
C ARG A 148 -10.39 17.48 14.03
N ASN A 149 -9.68 17.49 12.90
CA ASN A 149 -9.96 18.40 11.80
C ASN A 149 -11.32 18.12 11.15
N SER A 150 -11.67 16.85 10.91
CA SER A 150 -13.00 16.48 10.40
C SER A 150 -14.12 16.88 11.37
N SER A 151 -13.89 16.73 12.68
CA SER A 151 -14.87 17.09 13.73
C SER A 151 -15.04 18.60 13.92
N SER A 152 -14.00 19.41 13.65
CA SER A 152 -14.13 20.87 13.70
C SER A 152 -14.86 21.43 12.48
N VAL A 153 -14.67 20.82 11.30
CA VAL A 153 -15.40 21.21 10.07
C VAL A 153 -16.88 20.87 10.19
N SER A 154 -17.23 19.70 10.75
CA SER A 154 -18.64 19.31 10.94
C SER A 154 -19.37 20.16 11.98
N LYS A 155 -18.67 20.76 12.97
CA LYS A 155 -19.28 21.68 13.94
C LYS A 155 -19.65 23.05 13.36
N GLN A 156 -19.12 23.41 12.19
CA GLN A 156 -19.41 24.68 11.53
C GLN A 156 -20.61 24.59 10.58
N ALA A 157 -21.04 23.37 10.24
CA ALA A 157 -22.24 23.10 9.46
C ALA A 157 -23.34 22.50 10.36
N THR A 158 -24.35 23.31 10.67
CA THR A 158 -25.67 22.96 11.24
C THR A 158 -25.78 22.47 12.70
N THR A 159 -26.46 23.29 13.50
CA THR A 159 -27.26 22.93 14.66
C THR A 159 -28.40 21.97 14.27
N SER A 160 -28.15 20.67 14.23
CA SER A 160 -29.15 19.61 14.46
C SER A 160 -28.54 18.22 14.25
N SER A 161 -28.83 17.32 15.19
CA SER A 161 -28.53 15.89 15.16
C SER A 161 -27.11 15.52 15.56
N ALA A 162 -26.97 15.05 16.80
CA ALA A 162 -25.80 14.35 17.30
C ALA A 162 -25.58 13.05 16.50
N VAL A 163 -24.84 13.14 15.39
CA VAL A 163 -24.17 11.96 14.83
C VAL A 163 -23.13 11.58 15.86
N MET A 164 -23.31 10.42 16.51
CA MET A 164 -22.30 9.82 17.37
C MET A 164 -21.04 9.53 16.52
N ASN A 165 -20.17 10.51 16.38
CA ASN A 165 -18.80 10.36 15.88
C ASN A 165 -17.93 9.73 16.99
N GLY A 166 -18.33 8.55 17.45
CA GLY A 166 -17.49 7.68 18.25
C GLY A 166 -16.71 6.75 17.33
N MET A 167 -15.44 6.50 17.63
CA MET A 167 -14.74 5.36 17.03
C MET A 167 -15.57 4.10 17.29
N TYR A 168 -16.02 3.43 16.23
CA TYR A 168 -16.79 2.20 16.35
C TYR A 168 -16.00 1.06 15.71
N VAL A 169 -15.62 0.11 16.56
CA VAL A 169 -14.95 -1.11 16.13
C VAL A 169 -15.83 -2.28 16.52
N HIS A 170 -16.44 -2.92 15.52
CA HIS A 170 -17.09 -4.20 15.76
C HIS A 170 -16.03 -5.22 16.24
N PRO A 171 -16.32 -6.14 17.17
CA PRO A 171 -15.34 -7.13 17.65
C PRO A 171 -14.65 -7.92 16.52
N LEU A 172 -15.39 -8.22 15.45
CA LEU A 172 -14.85 -8.83 14.23
C LEU A 172 -13.80 -7.93 13.54
N GLY A 173 -14.01 -6.61 13.54
CA GLY A 173 -13.08 -5.63 13.00
C GLY A 173 -11.72 -5.62 13.72
N PHE A 174 -11.70 -5.86 15.04
CA PHE A 174 -10.44 -6.00 15.78
C PHE A 174 -9.62 -7.22 15.34
N PHE A 175 -10.30 -8.35 15.11
CA PHE A 175 -9.66 -9.54 14.58
C PHE A 175 -9.15 -9.33 13.14
N MET A 176 -9.96 -8.70 12.29
CA MET A 176 -9.59 -8.40 10.90
C MET A 176 -8.37 -7.46 10.82
N ILE A 177 -8.29 -6.42 11.66
CA ILE A 177 -7.16 -5.49 11.62
C ILE A 177 -5.86 -6.12 12.13
N ALA A 178 -5.95 -7.04 13.10
CA ALA A 178 -4.79 -7.82 13.56
C ALA A 178 -4.24 -8.71 12.43
N ILE A 179 -5.14 -9.40 11.71
CA ILE A 179 -4.79 -10.17 10.51
C ILE A 179 -4.19 -9.25 9.45
N TYR A 180 -4.82 -8.13 9.14
CA TYR A 180 -4.35 -7.17 8.15
C TYR A 180 -2.93 -6.68 8.45
N CYS A 181 -2.65 -6.27 9.69
CA CYS A 181 -1.33 -5.78 10.09
C CYS A 181 -0.28 -6.90 9.99
N THR A 182 -0.64 -8.14 10.30
CA THR A 182 0.25 -9.30 10.19
C THR A 182 0.55 -9.62 8.72
N ILE A 183 -0.48 -9.67 7.86
CA ILE A 183 -0.33 -9.91 6.42
C ILE A 183 0.47 -8.78 5.76
N SER A 184 0.25 -7.52 6.15
CA SER A 184 0.96 -6.35 5.61
C SER A 184 2.46 -6.39 5.92
N GLY A 185 2.80 -6.78 7.16
CA GLY A 185 4.19 -6.97 7.56
C GLY A 185 4.81 -8.19 6.89
N PHE A 186 4.09 -9.31 6.85
CA PHE A 186 4.59 -10.56 6.28
C PHE A 186 4.84 -10.44 4.78
N SER A 187 3.91 -9.85 4.02
CA SER A 187 4.08 -9.62 2.57
C SER A 187 5.33 -8.81 2.27
N GLY A 188 5.56 -7.73 3.03
CA GLY A 188 6.71 -6.85 2.83
C GLY A 188 8.04 -7.51 3.20
N VAL A 189 8.09 -8.18 4.35
CA VAL A 189 9.32 -8.83 4.84
C VAL A 189 9.67 -10.04 3.98
N TYR A 190 8.68 -10.84 3.58
CA TYR A 190 8.91 -11.96 2.66
C TYR A 190 9.34 -11.45 1.28
N ASN A 191 8.71 -10.38 0.76
CA ASN A 191 9.12 -9.76 -0.49
C ASN A 191 10.57 -9.26 -0.44
N GLU A 192 10.99 -8.63 0.66
CA GLU A 192 12.39 -8.26 0.87
C GLU A 192 13.31 -9.50 0.88
N TRP A 193 12.93 -10.53 1.62
CA TRP A 193 13.72 -11.76 1.72
C TRP A 193 13.91 -12.42 0.35
N ILE A 194 12.86 -12.56 -0.46
CA ILE A 194 12.96 -13.20 -1.77
C ILE A 194 13.75 -12.35 -2.77
N LEU A 195 13.55 -11.02 -2.77
CA LEU A 195 14.29 -10.10 -3.64
C LEU A 195 15.80 -10.15 -3.34
N LYS A 196 16.17 -10.23 -2.07
CA LYS A 196 17.56 -10.32 -1.62
C LYS A 196 18.16 -11.71 -1.75
N LYS A 197 17.35 -12.78 -1.67
CA LYS A 197 17.80 -14.15 -1.92
C LYS A 197 18.32 -14.32 -3.34
N TYR A 198 17.69 -13.66 -4.32
CA TYR A 198 18.09 -13.65 -5.72
C TYR A 198 18.64 -12.27 -6.14
N TYR A 199 19.56 -11.70 -5.35
CA TYR A 199 20.03 -10.32 -5.54
C TYR A 199 20.64 -10.06 -6.93
N THR A 200 21.32 -11.05 -7.50
CA THR A 200 21.99 -10.98 -8.82
C THR A 200 21.03 -10.91 -9.99
N GLU A 201 19.80 -11.38 -9.82
CA GLU A 201 18.78 -11.32 -10.88
C GLU A 201 18.36 -9.88 -11.15
N SER A 202 17.98 -9.57 -12.39
CA SER A 202 17.43 -8.25 -12.71
C SER A 202 16.16 -7.98 -11.89
N ILE A 203 16.06 -6.78 -11.30
CA ILE A 203 14.84 -6.37 -10.57
C ILE A 203 13.60 -6.44 -11.47
N HIS A 204 13.76 -6.20 -12.77
CA HIS A 204 12.66 -6.27 -13.72
C HIS A 204 12.11 -7.69 -13.84
N ILE A 205 12.97 -8.73 -13.85
CA ILE A 205 12.54 -10.14 -13.87
C ILE A 205 11.82 -10.49 -12.55
N GLN A 206 12.39 -10.09 -11.42
CA GLN A 206 11.78 -10.36 -10.11
C GLN A 206 10.41 -9.68 -9.98
N ASN A 207 10.27 -8.46 -10.50
CA ASN A 207 9.00 -7.74 -10.58
C ASN A 207 8.01 -8.44 -11.53
N ILE A 208 8.44 -8.92 -12.69
CA ILE A 208 7.60 -9.70 -13.61
C ILE A 208 7.03 -10.93 -12.89
N PHE A 209 7.86 -11.69 -12.18
CA PHE A 209 7.39 -12.84 -11.40
C PHE A 209 6.35 -12.44 -10.36
N LEU A 210 6.64 -11.43 -9.55
CA LEU A 210 5.73 -10.95 -8.51
C LEU A 210 4.39 -10.48 -9.09
N TYR A 211 4.42 -9.61 -10.10
CA TYR A 211 3.21 -9.01 -10.67
C TYR A 211 2.42 -10.00 -11.53
N THR A 212 3.06 -11.02 -12.11
CA THR A 212 2.35 -12.12 -12.80
C THR A 212 1.42 -12.84 -11.83
N TYR A 213 1.90 -13.19 -10.64
CA TYR A 213 1.05 -13.79 -9.60
C TYR A 213 0.01 -12.79 -9.07
N GLY A 214 0.35 -11.50 -8.95
CA GLY A 214 -0.59 -10.43 -8.62
C GLY A 214 -1.78 -10.37 -9.60
N VAL A 215 -1.51 -10.42 -10.91
CA VAL A 215 -2.53 -10.46 -11.96
C VAL A 215 -3.38 -11.73 -11.85
N ILE A 216 -2.74 -12.91 -11.68
CA ILE A 216 -3.46 -14.19 -11.56
C ILE A 216 -4.47 -14.15 -10.41
N PHE A 217 -4.05 -13.74 -9.20
CA PHE A 217 -4.94 -13.74 -8.04
C PHE A 217 -6.07 -12.69 -8.15
N ASN A 218 -5.77 -11.50 -8.66
CA ASN A 218 -6.81 -10.48 -8.89
C ASN A 218 -7.79 -10.91 -10.00
N LEU A 219 -7.32 -11.60 -11.04
CA LEU A 219 -8.17 -12.10 -12.11
C LEU A 219 -9.10 -13.21 -11.61
N ILE A 220 -8.58 -14.16 -10.83
CA ILE A 220 -9.39 -15.19 -10.17
C ILE A 220 -10.48 -14.53 -9.33
N SER A 221 -10.11 -13.54 -8.50
CA SER A 221 -11.07 -12.81 -7.67
C SER A 221 -12.14 -12.08 -8.49
N ALA A 222 -11.76 -11.43 -9.60
CA ALA A 222 -12.70 -10.74 -10.48
C ALA A 222 -13.70 -11.72 -11.12
N ILE A 223 -13.21 -12.88 -11.57
CA ILE A 223 -14.05 -13.95 -12.12
C ILE A 223 -15.00 -14.49 -11.04
N THR A 224 -14.48 -14.81 -9.85
CA THR A 224 -15.29 -15.33 -8.73
C THR A 224 -16.41 -14.36 -8.35
N VAL A 225 -16.13 -13.06 -8.26
CA VAL A 225 -17.15 -12.05 -7.98
C VAL A 225 -18.20 -12.00 -9.08
N ALA A 226 -17.79 -12.05 -10.34
CA ALA A 226 -18.70 -12.04 -11.49
C ALA A 226 -19.59 -13.30 -11.58
N THR A 227 -19.08 -14.47 -11.15
CA THR A 227 -19.83 -15.74 -11.23
C THR A 227 -20.76 -15.98 -10.04
N TYR A 228 -20.35 -15.64 -8.83
CA TYR A 228 -21.07 -16.02 -7.60
C TYR A 228 -21.96 -14.92 -7.00
N LEU A 229 -21.87 -13.68 -7.49
CA LEU A 229 -22.76 -12.57 -7.10
C LEU A 229 -23.61 -12.09 -8.30
N PRO A 230 -24.39 -12.98 -8.94
CA PRO A 230 -25.22 -12.63 -10.10
C PRO A 230 -26.33 -11.66 -9.67
N GLY A 231 -26.35 -10.46 -10.25
CA GLY A 231 -27.38 -9.43 -9.99
C GLY A 231 -26.87 -8.16 -9.31
N SER A 232 -25.63 -8.15 -8.83
CA SER A 232 -24.96 -6.88 -8.57
C SER A 232 -24.67 -6.20 -9.93
N SER A 233 -24.83 -4.88 -10.05
CA SER A 233 -24.59 -4.12 -11.31
C SER A 233 -23.16 -4.22 -11.86
N TYR A 234 -22.31 -5.07 -11.27
CA TYR A 234 -21.07 -5.57 -11.81
C TYR A 234 -21.34 -6.64 -12.88
N SER A 235 -21.81 -6.22 -14.05
CA SER A 235 -21.40 -6.94 -15.27
C SER A 235 -19.86 -7.00 -15.29
N PHE A 236 -19.24 -7.85 -16.10
CA PHE A 236 -17.77 -7.90 -16.27
C PHE A 236 -17.21 -6.60 -16.93
N ASN A 237 -17.80 -5.45 -16.62
CA ASN A 237 -17.36 -4.13 -16.99
C ASN A 237 -16.31 -3.66 -15.98
N LEU A 238 -15.10 -4.22 -16.10
CA LEU A 238 -13.93 -3.87 -15.27
C LEU A 238 -13.62 -2.37 -15.26
N LEU A 239 -14.04 -1.65 -16.31
CA LEU A 239 -13.78 -0.22 -16.49
C LEU A 239 -14.94 0.67 -16.03
N HIS A 240 -15.98 0.11 -15.44
CA HIS A 240 -17.10 0.90 -14.96
C HIS A 240 -16.66 1.91 -13.89
N GLY A 241 -17.03 3.18 -14.08
CA GLY A 241 -16.70 4.26 -13.14
C GLY A 241 -15.26 4.77 -13.22
N PHE A 242 -14.46 4.33 -14.20
CA PHE A 242 -13.10 4.82 -14.41
C PHE A 242 -13.14 6.22 -15.02
N THR A 243 -12.41 7.15 -14.40
CA THR A 243 -12.25 8.52 -14.88
C THR A 243 -10.78 8.78 -15.23
N ILE A 244 -10.49 9.94 -15.82
CA ILE A 244 -9.10 10.38 -16.05
C ILE A 244 -8.27 10.37 -14.75
N TYR A 245 -8.88 10.74 -13.63
CA TYR A 245 -8.23 10.72 -12.32
C TYR A 245 -7.92 9.29 -11.85
N THR A 246 -8.81 8.32 -12.12
CA THR A 246 -8.56 6.89 -11.84
C THR A 246 -7.31 6.42 -12.59
N TRP A 247 -7.15 6.80 -13.86
CA TRP A 247 -5.96 6.46 -14.65
C TRP A 247 -4.69 7.12 -14.12
N ILE A 248 -4.75 8.40 -13.71
CA ILE A 248 -3.61 9.10 -13.08
C ILE A 248 -3.19 8.39 -11.79
N ILE A 249 -4.14 7.93 -10.97
CA ILE A 249 -3.86 7.15 -9.76
C ILE A 249 -3.18 5.83 -10.13
N ILE A 250 -3.73 5.09 -11.09
CA ILE A 250 -3.18 3.79 -11.52
C ILE A 250 -1.73 3.96 -11.98
N LEU A 251 -1.45 4.96 -12.82
CA LEU A 251 -0.10 5.23 -13.32
C LEU A 251 0.85 5.63 -12.19
N THR A 252 0.43 6.54 -11.31
CA THR A 252 1.25 7.01 -10.19
C THR A 252 1.55 5.87 -9.21
N GLN A 253 0.54 5.05 -8.87
CA GLN A 253 0.71 3.89 -8.00
C GLN A 253 1.51 2.75 -8.64
N ALA A 254 1.42 2.56 -9.96
CA ALA A 254 2.23 1.58 -10.67
C ALA A 254 3.71 1.95 -10.61
N LEU A 255 4.04 3.21 -10.94
CA LEU A 255 5.40 3.74 -10.83
C LEU A 255 5.91 3.65 -9.40
N SER A 256 5.11 4.09 -8.44
CA SER A 256 5.44 3.95 -7.02
C SER A 256 5.70 2.49 -6.64
N GLY A 257 4.88 1.53 -7.07
CA GLY A 257 5.11 0.10 -6.81
C GLY A 257 6.45 -0.41 -7.35
N ILE A 258 6.81 -0.03 -8.58
CA ILE A 258 8.08 -0.43 -9.22
C ILE A 258 9.28 0.18 -8.51
N PHE A 259 9.25 1.49 -8.25
CA PHE A 259 10.32 2.13 -7.50
C PHE A 259 10.41 1.58 -6.06
N MET A 260 9.31 1.10 -5.47
CA MET A 260 9.31 0.54 -4.12
C MET A 260 10.01 -0.81 -4.08
N SER A 261 9.88 -1.63 -5.12
CA SER A 261 10.61 -2.89 -5.17
C SER A 261 12.13 -2.66 -5.28
N ILE A 262 12.57 -1.61 -5.98
CA ILE A 262 13.97 -1.17 -5.99
C ILE A 262 14.43 -0.75 -4.58
N VAL A 263 13.63 0.06 -3.87
CA VAL A 263 13.95 0.48 -2.48
C VAL A 263 14.06 -0.73 -1.56
N ILE A 264 13.14 -1.69 -1.68
CA ILE A 264 13.13 -2.89 -0.84
C ILE A 264 14.34 -3.78 -1.16
N LYS A 265 14.68 -3.95 -2.45
CA LYS A 265 15.83 -4.77 -2.89
C LYS A 265 17.15 -4.20 -2.38
N HIS A 266 17.38 -2.90 -2.52
CA HIS A 266 18.66 -2.27 -2.18
C HIS A 266 18.74 -1.73 -0.76
N SER A 267 17.63 -1.66 -0.04
CA SER A 267 17.63 -1.16 1.34
C SER A 267 16.88 -2.12 2.25
N SER A 268 15.65 -1.82 2.65
CA SER A 268 14.85 -2.71 3.48
C SER A 268 13.37 -2.35 3.46
N ASN A 269 12.55 -3.29 3.91
CA ASN A 269 11.14 -3.09 4.17
C ASN A 269 10.89 -2.12 5.34
N ILE A 270 11.90 -1.87 6.19
CA ILE A 270 11.84 -0.83 7.22
C ILE A 270 11.91 0.57 6.58
N ILE A 271 12.76 0.78 5.56
CA ILE A 271 12.76 2.05 4.81
C ILE A 271 11.39 2.29 4.17
N ARG A 272 10.73 1.23 3.68
CA ARG A 272 9.34 1.34 3.19
C ARG A 272 8.41 1.91 4.24
N LEU A 273 8.51 1.51 5.50
CA LEU A 273 7.68 2.06 6.58
C LEU A 273 7.93 3.56 6.76
N PHE A 274 9.20 3.98 6.78
CA PHE A 274 9.54 5.41 6.84
C PHE A 274 8.98 6.18 5.64
N VAL A 275 9.11 5.66 4.41
CA VAL A 275 8.54 6.28 3.20
C VAL A 275 7.03 6.48 3.33
N ILE A 276 6.31 5.45 3.77
CA ILE A 276 4.85 5.52 3.97
C ILE A 276 4.51 6.55 5.07
N SER A 277 5.23 6.55 6.19
CA SER A 277 5.01 7.50 7.28
C SER A 277 5.27 8.95 6.84
N PHE A 278 6.39 9.23 6.17
CA PHE A 278 6.70 10.56 5.66
C PHE A 278 5.74 11.01 4.55
N SER A 279 5.16 10.08 3.77
CA SER A 279 4.15 10.44 2.78
C SER A 279 2.88 11.03 3.39
N LEU A 280 2.56 10.70 4.65
CA LEU A 280 1.42 11.31 5.37
C LEU A 280 1.62 12.82 5.57
N ILE A 281 2.86 13.25 5.74
CA ILE A 281 3.21 14.67 5.86
C ILE A 281 2.97 15.38 4.53
N VAL A 282 3.37 14.76 3.41
CA VAL A 282 3.07 15.28 2.08
C VAL A 282 1.57 15.34 1.83
N THR A 283 0.83 14.30 2.19
CA THR A 283 -0.64 14.30 2.11
C THR A 283 -1.24 15.48 2.89
N ALA A 284 -0.80 15.72 4.13
CA ALA A 284 -1.28 16.85 4.93
C ALA A 284 -1.03 18.19 4.23
N VAL A 285 0.20 18.41 3.76
CA VAL A 285 0.60 19.66 3.09
C VAL A 285 -0.21 19.87 1.81
N LEU A 286 -0.35 18.84 0.97
CA LEU A 286 -1.18 18.91 -0.24
C LEU A 286 -2.65 19.18 0.09
N SER A 287 -3.18 18.59 1.15
CA SER A 287 -4.55 18.83 1.61
C SER A 287 -4.78 20.26 2.09
N VAL A 288 -3.77 20.94 2.65
CA VAL A 288 -3.85 22.38 2.95
C VAL A 288 -4.00 23.19 1.66
N PHE A 289 -3.17 22.91 0.65
CA PHE A 289 -3.20 23.68 -0.60
C PHE A 289 -4.44 23.42 -1.46
N ILE A 290 -4.94 22.18 -1.48
CA ILE A 290 -6.04 21.79 -2.36
C ILE A 290 -7.40 22.00 -1.69
N PHE A 291 -7.51 21.68 -0.39
CA PHE A 291 -8.80 21.71 0.33
C PHE A 291 -8.90 22.83 1.37
N ASN A 292 -7.89 23.72 1.46
CA ASN A 292 -7.83 24.81 2.44
C ASN A 292 -8.02 24.34 3.91
N ILE A 293 -7.54 23.13 4.23
CA ILE A 293 -7.63 22.57 5.59
C ILE A 293 -6.58 23.24 6.49
N HIS A 294 -6.96 23.60 7.72
CA HIS A 294 -6.01 24.15 8.68
C HIS A 294 -5.12 23.07 9.33
N LEU A 295 -3.83 23.35 9.43
CA LEU A 295 -2.88 22.49 10.14
C LEU A 295 -3.10 22.59 11.66
N ASN A 296 -3.27 21.44 12.30
CA ASN A 296 -3.43 21.33 13.75
C ASN A 296 -2.07 21.04 14.43
N ILE A 297 -1.98 21.21 15.75
CA ILE A 297 -0.79 20.89 16.54
C ILE A 297 -0.31 19.44 16.33
N TYR A 298 -1.25 18.51 16.08
CA TYR A 298 -0.94 17.12 15.76
C TYR A 298 -0.06 16.94 14.52
N PHE A 299 -0.15 17.84 13.53
CA PHE A 299 0.74 17.82 12.36
C PHE A 299 2.19 18.09 12.78
N PHE A 300 2.42 19.12 13.59
CA PHE A 300 3.76 19.45 14.08
C PHE A 300 4.33 18.34 14.98
N ILE A 301 3.51 17.78 15.87
CA ILE A 301 3.88 16.62 16.70
C ILE A 301 4.28 15.44 15.81
N THR A 302 3.48 15.12 14.78
CA THR A 302 3.77 14.06 13.81
C THR A 302 5.12 14.30 13.12
N PHE A 303 5.32 15.51 12.57
CA PHE A 303 6.53 15.87 11.85
C PHE A 303 7.78 15.73 12.72
N VAL A 304 7.78 16.33 13.91
CA VAL A 304 8.91 16.26 14.85
C VAL A 304 9.18 14.82 15.27
N THR A 305 8.13 14.06 15.63
CA THR A 305 8.27 12.67 16.08
C THR A 305 8.86 11.77 14.98
N MET A 306 8.42 11.93 13.72
CA MET A 306 8.95 11.16 12.59
C MET A 306 10.40 11.54 12.25
N MET A 307 10.78 12.81 12.38
CA MET A 307 12.18 13.25 12.20
C MET A 307 13.09 12.72 13.31
N CYS A 308 12.62 12.72 14.56
CA CYS A 308 13.33 12.07 15.67
C CYS A 308 13.46 10.56 15.44
N ALA A 309 12.41 9.88 14.97
CA ALA A 309 12.47 8.46 14.63
C ALA A 309 13.54 8.18 13.56
N LEU A 310 13.58 8.99 12.50
CA LEU A 310 14.54 8.82 11.41
C LEU A 310 15.99 9.01 11.88
N SER A 311 16.25 10.09 12.63
CA SER A 311 17.60 10.38 13.15
C SER A 311 18.08 9.31 14.13
N ILE A 312 17.23 8.83 15.03
CA ILE A 312 17.58 7.77 15.99
C ILE A 312 17.83 6.43 15.29
N TYR A 313 17.11 6.13 14.20
CA TYR A 313 17.27 4.87 13.47
C TYR A 313 18.62 4.77 12.75
N TYR A 314 19.12 5.89 12.22
CA TYR A 314 20.37 5.96 11.45
C TYR A 314 21.57 6.47 12.27
N SER A 315 21.40 6.78 13.55
CA SER A 315 22.49 7.08 14.50
C SER A 315 23.13 5.83 15.08
#